data_AF-A0A1D7QNC1-F1
#
_entry.id   AF-A0A1D7QNC1-F1
#
_cell.length_a   1.000
_cell.length_b   1.000
_cell.length_c   1.000
_cell.angle_alpha   90.00
_cell.angle_beta   90.00
_cell.angle_gamma   90.00
#
_symmetry.space_group_name_H-M   'P 1'
#
loop_
_entity.id
_entity.type
_entity.pdbx_description
1 polymer ?
#
loop_
_entity_poly.entity_id
_entity_poly.type
_entity_poly.pdbx_seq_one_letter_code
_entity_poly.pdbx_strand_id
1 'polypeptide(L)'
;MKESNDQKIQEMLEKGIRHDSQHSFENDDLLVYKQLFQALNAGQESGLPANFASNVTKKVQKTTYQKQDMWFALTIILIFAVTFGAAYLVLTLINPDAGRDFYEMNLRFKYVILLGILTFLGIFYDKGKAKVWS
;
A
#
# COMPACT_ATOMS: atom_id res chain seq x y z
N MET A 1 -13.05 20.20 4.61
CA MET A 1 -13.86 20.18 3.37
C MET A 1 -14.17 18.74 2.90
N LYS A 2 -14.32 17.76 3.81
CA LYS A 2 -14.68 16.35 3.48
C LYS A 2 -16.20 16.11 3.53
N GLU A 3 -16.92 16.86 4.37
CA GLU A 3 -18.36 16.70 4.60
C GLU A 3 -19.21 16.81 3.32
N SER A 4 -18.83 17.68 2.37
CA SER A 4 -19.60 17.84 1.14
C SER A 4 -19.49 16.64 0.20
N ASN A 5 -18.43 15.84 0.32
CA ASN A 5 -18.22 14.67 -0.53
C ASN A 5 -19.11 13.52 -0.06
N ASP A 6 -19.15 13.29 1.25
CA ASP A 6 -19.90 12.21 1.89
C ASP A 6 -21.42 12.40 1.71
N GLN A 7 -21.92 13.63 1.88
CA GLN A 7 -23.33 13.96 1.63
C GLN A 7 -23.71 13.77 0.16
N LYS A 8 -22.82 14.13 -0.78
CA LYS A 8 -23.09 14.00 -2.22
C LYS A 8 -23.14 12.53 -2.65
N ILE A 9 -22.35 11.66 -2.02
CA ILE A 9 -22.38 10.21 -2.24
C ILE A 9 -23.69 9.61 -1.69
N GLN A 10 -24.13 10.02 -0.51
CA GLN A 10 -25.41 9.59 0.07
C GLN A 10 -26.60 9.97 -0.81
N GLU A 11 -26.67 11.21 -1.28
CA GLU A 11 -27.77 11.66 -2.15
C GLU A 11 -27.82 10.90 -3.49
N MET A 12 -26.66 10.53 -4.06
CA MET A 12 -26.61 9.76 -5.31
C MET A 12 -27.03 8.31 -5.15
N LEU A 13 -26.78 7.69 -3.98
CA LEU A 13 -27.25 6.33 -3.70
C LEU A 13 -28.74 6.28 -3.38
N GLU A 14 -29.27 7.25 -2.63
CA GLU A 14 -30.70 7.34 -2.29
C GLU A 14 -31.59 7.57 -3.51
N LYS A 15 -31.10 8.33 -4.50
CA LYS A 15 -31.86 8.65 -5.73
C LYS A 15 -31.84 7.56 -6.80
N GLY A 16 -31.15 6.44 -6.57
CA GLY A 16 -31.00 5.37 -7.55
C GLY A 16 -30.05 5.78 -8.68
N ILE A 17 -28.90 5.10 -8.77
CA ILE A 17 -27.78 5.45 -9.64
C ILE A 17 -28.23 5.62 -11.11
N ARG A 18 -28.41 6.88 -11.55
CA ARG A 18 -28.33 7.23 -12.96
C ARG A 18 -26.86 7.26 -13.34
N HIS A 19 -26.49 6.31 -14.18
CA HIS A 19 -25.13 5.86 -14.48
C HIS A 19 -24.28 6.86 -15.29
N ASP A 20 -24.41 8.18 -15.07
CA ASP A 20 -23.86 9.17 -16.00
C ASP A 20 -23.26 10.43 -15.36
N SER A 21 -22.86 10.39 -14.09
CA SER A 21 -22.06 11.46 -13.51
C SER A 21 -20.60 11.02 -13.35
N GLN A 22 -19.84 11.35 -14.39
CA GLN A 22 -18.40 11.31 -14.51
C GLN A 22 -17.75 12.27 -13.49
N HIS A 23 -17.85 11.93 -12.20
CA HIS A 23 -17.07 12.59 -11.15
C HIS A 23 -16.09 11.58 -10.58
N SER A 24 -14.80 11.94 -10.68
CA SER A 24 -13.63 11.27 -10.11
C SER A 24 -13.69 11.24 -8.57
N PHE A 25 -14.64 10.51 -8.01
CA PHE A 25 -14.61 10.13 -6.61
C PHE A 25 -13.55 9.04 -6.44
N GLU A 26 -12.71 9.19 -5.41
CA GLU A 26 -11.74 8.17 -5.03
C GLU A 26 -12.48 6.83 -4.90
N ASN A 27 -12.18 5.92 -5.83
CA ASN A 27 -12.93 4.68 -6.06
C ASN A 27 -13.12 3.81 -4.79
N ASP A 28 -12.27 4.00 -3.79
CA ASP A 28 -12.29 3.24 -2.55
C ASP A 28 -13.51 3.62 -1.66
N ASP A 29 -13.91 4.90 -1.60
CA ASP A 29 -15.04 5.35 -0.77
C ASP A 29 -16.39 4.90 -1.35
N LEU A 30 -16.55 5.00 -2.67
CA LEU A 30 -17.75 4.55 -3.38
C LEU A 30 -17.99 3.04 -3.19
N LEU A 31 -16.91 2.27 -3.10
CA LEU A 31 -16.95 0.82 -2.91
C LEU A 31 -17.40 0.45 -1.49
N VAL A 32 -16.99 1.21 -0.48
CA VAL A 32 -17.46 1.06 0.91
C VAL A 32 -18.95 1.39 1.01
N TYR A 33 -19.39 2.50 0.41
CA TYR A 33 -20.82 2.87 0.39
C TYR A 33 -21.69 1.85 -0.33
N LYS A 34 -21.23 1.29 -1.46
CA LYS A 34 -21.94 0.24 -2.20
C LYS A 34 -22.08 -1.05 -1.38
N GLN A 35 -21.06 -1.42 -0.61
CA GLN A 35 -21.13 -2.57 0.30
C GLN A 35 -22.11 -2.33 1.45
N LEU A 36 -22.10 -1.12 2.02
CA LEU A 36 -23.03 -0.75 3.10
C LEU A 36 -24.48 -0.81 2.62
N PHE A 37 -24.77 -0.26 1.45
CA PHE A 37 -26.11 -0.28 0.87
C PHE A 37 -26.55 -1.68 0.40
N GLN A 38 -25.64 -2.52 -0.11
CA GLN A 38 -25.97 -3.92 -0.38
C GLN A 38 -26.30 -4.69 0.89
N ALA A 39 -25.59 -4.43 2.00
CA ALA A 39 -25.89 -5.04 3.29
C ALA A 39 -27.22 -4.53 3.88
N LEU A 40 -27.59 -3.28 3.62
CA LEU A 40 -28.85 -2.68 4.08
C LEU A 40 -30.07 -3.09 3.22
N ASN A 41 -29.90 -3.24 1.91
CA ASN A 41 -30.97 -3.65 0.98
C ASN A 41 -31.15 -5.18 0.92
N ALA A 42 -30.18 -5.97 1.36
CA ALA A 42 -30.35 -7.40 1.57
C ALA A 42 -31.16 -7.60 2.87
N GLY A 43 -32.48 -7.52 2.75
CA GLY A 43 -33.42 -7.65 3.87
C GLY A 43 -33.05 -8.79 4.82
N GLN A 44 -32.59 -8.42 6.01
CA GLN A 44 -32.47 -9.30 7.16
C GLN A 44 -33.33 -8.69 8.27
N GLU A 45 -34.43 -9.37 8.60
CA GLU A 45 -35.34 -9.05 9.72
C GLU A 45 -34.69 -9.20 11.10
N SER A 46 -33.37 -9.32 11.16
CA SER A 46 -32.58 -9.50 12.37
C SER A 46 -31.30 -8.69 12.18
N GLY A 47 -31.02 -7.80 13.14
CA GLY A 47 -29.99 -6.77 13.03
C GLY A 47 -28.61 -7.28 12.61
N LEU A 48 -27.78 -6.33 12.18
CA LEU A 48 -26.40 -6.55 11.73
C LEU A 48 -25.69 -7.60 12.60
N PRO A 49 -25.10 -8.65 12.01
CA PRO A 49 -24.44 -9.69 12.77
C PRO A 49 -23.38 -9.06 13.68
N ALA A 50 -23.29 -9.53 14.94
CA ALA A 50 -22.38 -8.98 15.95
C ALA A 50 -20.90 -8.87 15.47
N ASN A 51 -20.53 -9.67 14.46
CA ASN A 51 -19.20 -9.73 13.87
C ASN A 51 -19.04 -8.89 12.59
N PHE A 52 -20.05 -8.14 12.16
CA PHE A 52 -20.04 -7.35 10.93
C PHE A 52 -18.95 -6.28 10.96
N ALA A 53 -18.88 -5.49 12.05
CA ALA A 53 -17.85 -4.46 12.21
C ALA A 53 -16.43 -5.09 12.16
N SER A 54 -16.21 -6.20 12.87
CA SER A 54 -14.93 -6.92 12.85
C SER A 54 -14.55 -7.42 11.45
N ASN A 55 -15.51 -7.98 10.71
CA ASN A 55 -15.27 -8.52 9.37
C ASN A 55 -14.99 -7.41 8.36
N VAL A 56 -15.71 -6.28 8.43
CA VAL A 56 -15.47 -5.12 7.56
C VAL A 56 -14.11 -4.49 7.88
N THR A 57 -13.78 -4.27 9.15
CA THR A 57 -12.48 -3.73 9.56
C THR A 57 -11.32 -4.64 9.10
N LYS A 58 -11.44 -5.96 9.27
CA LYS A 58 -10.43 -6.92 8.79
C LYS A 58 -10.27 -6.88 7.27
N LYS A 59 -11.36 -6.73 6.53
CA LYS A 59 -11.34 -6.72 5.07
C LYS A 59 -10.71 -5.43 4.52
N VAL A 60 -11.07 -4.27 5.10
CA VAL A 60 -10.49 -2.96 4.73
C VAL A 60 -9.01 -2.89 5.11
N GLN A 61 -8.65 -3.34 6.32
CA GLN A 61 -7.25 -3.42 6.73
C GLN A 61 -6.43 -4.30 5.76
N LYS A 62 -6.93 -5.48 5.42
CA LYS A 62 -6.22 -6.40 4.50
C LYS A 62 -5.94 -5.75 3.13
N THR A 63 -6.88 -4.99 2.58
CA THR A 63 -6.68 -4.28 1.30
C THR A 63 -5.74 -3.09 1.40
N THR A 64 -5.79 -2.34 2.51
CA THR A 64 -4.88 -1.20 2.74
C THR A 64 -3.44 -1.67 2.97
N TYR A 65 -3.25 -2.72 3.76
CA TYR A 65 -1.92 -3.30 4.01
C TYR A 65 -1.29 -3.88 2.75
N GLN A 66 -2.06 -4.54 1.87
CA GLN A 66 -1.54 -5.05 0.60
C GLN A 66 -1.03 -3.95 -0.34
N LYS A 67 -1.73 -2.81 -0.44
CA LYS A 67 -1.25 -1.68 -1.25
C LYS A 67 0.00 -1.05 -0.62
N GLN A 68 0.02 -0.90 0.71
CA GLN A 68 1.11 -0.24 1.43
C GLN A 68 2.41 -1.08 1.43
N ASP A 69 2.31 -2.40 1.51
CA ASP A 69 3.46 -3.32 1.46
C ASP A 69 4.24 -3.21 0.14
N MET A 70 3.54 -3.03 -0.98
CA MET A 70 4.19 -2.93 -2.30
C MET A 70 4.95 -1.60 -2.46
N TRP A 71 4.35 -0.48 -2.03
CA TRP A 71 5.02 0.82 -2.04
C TRP A 71 6.22 0.85 -1.11
N PHE A 72 6.12 0.20 0.04
CA PHE A 72 7.21 0.09 1.01
C PHE A 72 8.39 -0.73 0.47
N ALA A 73 8.13 -1.90 -0.13
CA ALA A 73 9.17 -2.69 -0.78
C ALA A 73 9.86 -1.89 -1.91
N LEU A 74 9.07 -1.17 -2.71
CA LEU A 74 9.59 -0.32 -3.78
C LEU A 74 10.46 0.83 -3.25
N THR A 75 10.08 1.45 -2.12
CA THR A 75 10.90 2.51 -1.51
C THR A 75 12.23 1.96 -0.97
N ILE A 76 12.24 0.78 -0.36
CA ILE A 76 13.50 0.15 0.09
C ILE A 76 14.43 -0.11 -1.08
N ILE A 77 13.92 -0.70 -2.17
CA ILE A 77 14.72 -0.97 -3.37
C ILE A 77 15.27 0.34 -3.94
N LEU A 78 14.45 1.39 -3.99
CA LEU A 78 14.87 2.72 -4.44
C LEU A 78 16.01 3.29 -3.57
N ILE A 79 15.89 3.20 -2.25
CA ILE A 79 16.92 3.70 -1.31
C ILE A 79 18.24 2.96 -1.53
N PHE A 80 18.21 1.63 -1.66
CA PHE A 80 19.41 0.86 -1.95
C PHE A 80 20.03 1.25 -3.29
N ALA A 81 19.23 1.37 -4.35
CA ALA A 81 19.70 1.76 -5.67
C ALA A 81 20.35 3.16 -5.66
N VAL A 82 19.71 4.13 -5.01
CA VAL A 82 20.24 5.50 -4.88
C VAL A 82 21.53 5.51 -4.06
N THR A 83 21.59 4.76 -2.96
CA THR A 83 22.77 4.71 -2.09
C THR A 83 23.97 4.10 -2.82
N PHE A 84 23.79 2.97 -3.50
CA PHE A 84 24.85 2.35 -4.29
C PHE A 84 25.26 3.21 -5.48
N GLY A 85 24.29 3.81 -6.18
CA GLY A 85 24.55 4.71 -7.30
C GLY A 85 25.34 5.96 -6.86
N ALA A 86 24.95 6.59 -5.76
CA ALA A 86 25.64 7.74 -5.19
C ALA A 86 27.06 7.39 -4.74
N ALA A 87 27.24 6.26 -4.06
CA ALA A 87 28.57 5.78 -3.67
C ALA A 87 29.46 5.58 -4.90
N TYR A 88 28.97 4.87 -5.92
CA TYR A 88 29.70 4.67 -7.18
C TYR A 88 30.08 6.00 -7.85
N LEU A 89 29.16 6.96 -7.92
CA LEU A 89 29.41 8.27 -8.52
C LEU A 89 30.50 9.04 -7.78
N VAL A 90 30.42 9.10 -6.45
CA VAL A 90 31.42 9.79 -5.62
C VAL A 90 32.79 9.12 -5.76
N LEU A 91 32.84 7.79 -5.69
CA LEU A 91 34.08 7.03 -5.87
C LEU A 91 34.69 7.28 -7.25
N THR A 92 33.89 7.24 -8.31
CA THR A 92 34.35 7.46 -9.69
C THR A 92 34.85 8.90 -9.91
N LEU A 93 34.21 9.90 -9.29
CA LEU A 93 34.62 11.30 -9.39
C LEU A 93 35.98 11.57 -8.74
N ILE A 94 36.29 10.87 -7.64
CA ILE A 94 37.57 11.01 -6.93
C ILE A 94 38.66 10.18 -7.60
N ASN A 95 38.36 8.92 -7.91
CA ASN A 95 39.26 8.00 -8.57
C ASN A 95 38.46 7.02 -9.47
N PRO A 96 38.62 7.11 -10.80
CA PRO A 96 37.90 6.23 -11.73
C PRO A 96 38.13 4.74 -11.47
N ASP A 97 39.33 4.36 -11.04
CA ASP A 97 39.67 2.96 -10.76
C ASP A 97 38.95 2.45 -9.49
N ALA A 98 38.84 3.30 -8.47
CA ALA A 98 38.10 2.97 -7.25
C ALA A 98 36.60 2.76 -7.52
N GLY A 99 36.03 3.53 -8.46
CA GLY A 99 34.66 3.33 -8.93
C GLY A 99 34.47 1.97 -9.61
N ARG A 100 35.40 1.59 -10.49
CA ARG A 100 35.39 0.28 -11.17
C ARG A 100 35.52 -0.87 -10.17
N ASP A 101 36.48 -0.80 -9.27
CA ASP A 101 36.69 -1.84 -8.24
C ASP A 101 35.45 -2.00 -7.34
N PHE A 102 34.83 -0.88 -6.94
CA PHE A 102 33.59 -0.91 -6.19
C PHE A 102 32.46 -1.59 -6.98
N TYR A 103 32.30 -1.27 -8.25
CA TYR A 103 31.28 -1.89 -9.10
C TYR A 103 31.51 -3.40 -9.28
N GLU A 104 32.75 -3.81 -9.57
CA GLU A 104 33.11 -5.22 -9.70
C GLU A 104 32.91 -6.01 -8.40
N MET A 105 33.28 -5.42 -7.26
CA MET A 105 33.06 -6.01 -5.95
C MET A 105 31.57 -6.19 -5.66
N ASN A 106 30.74 -5.18 -5.96
CA ASN A 106 29.29 -5.29 -5.81
C ASN A 106 28.69 -6.39 -6.72
N LEU A 107 29.16 -6.50 -7.96
CA LEU A 107 28.77 -7.58 -8.88
C LEU A 107 29.15 -8.96 -8.37
N ARG A 108 30.35 -9.10 -7.80
CA ARG A 108 30.84 -10.35 -7.22
C ARG A 108 29.99 -10.79 -6.03
N PHE A 109 29.56 -9.85 -5.19
CA PHE A 109 28.74 -10.11 -4.01
C PHE A 109 27.24 -9.92 -4.23
N LYS A 110 26.76 -9.86 -5.48
CA LYS A 110 25.35 -9.59 -5.81
C LYS A 110 24.36 -10.47 -5.05
N TYR A 111 24.67 -11.76 -4.86
CA TYR A 111 23.80 -12.69 -4.14
C TYR A 111 23.76 -12.43 -2.64
N VAL A 112 24.89 -12.02 -2.05
CA VAL A 112 24.96 -11.64 -0.63
C VAL A 112 24.17 -10.36 -0.39
N ILE A 113 24.31 -9.38 -1.30
CA ILE A 113 23.55 -8.12 -1.24
C ILE A 113 22.05 -8.39 -1.39
N LEU A 114 21.65 -9.23 -2.35
CA LEU A 114 20.25 -9.63 -2.53
C LEU A 114 19.69 -10.32 -1.28
N LEU A 115 20.45 -11.23 -0.68
CA LEU A 115 20.05 -11.92 0.54
C LEU A 115 19.90 -10.95 1.71
N GLY A 116 20.80 -9.96 1.83
CA GLY A 116 20.69 -8.87 2.79
C GLY A 116 19.42 -8.03 2.61
N ILE A 117 19.11 -7.62 1.38
CA ILE A 117 17.89 -6.88 1.06
C ILE A 117 16.64 -7.71 1.39
N LEU A 118 16.65 -9.00 1.04
CA LEU A 118 15.51 -9.90 1.28
C LEU A 118 15.28 -10.15 2.77
N THR A 119 16.36 -10.28 3.55
CA THR A 119 16.31 -10.41 5.00
C THR A 119 15.79 -9.12 5.64
N PHE A 120 16.26 -7.96 5.17
CA PHE A 120 15.80 -6.65 5.64
C PHE A 120 14.30 -6.45 5.36
N LEU A 121 13.84 -6.80 4.15
CA LEU A 121 12.42 -6.80 3.80
C LEU A 121 11.61 -7.74 4.69
N GLY A 122 12.12 -8.96 4.96
CA GLY A 122 11.46 -9.93 5.84
C GLY A 122 11.28 -9.41 7.27
N ILE A 123 12.32 -8.81 7.85
CA ILE A 123 12.25 -8.22 9.20
C ILE A 123 11.26 -7.06 9.27
N PHE A 124 11.27 -6.18 8.27
CA PHE A 124 10.34 -5.05 8.24
C PHE A 124 8.89 -5.48 7.97
N TYR A 125 8.69 -6.50 7.15
CA TYR A 125 7.38 -7.08 6.92
C TYR A 125 6.80 -7.70 8.22
N ASP A 126 7.63 -8.39 9.00
CA ASP A 126 7.23 -8.96 10.29
C ASP A 126 6.89 -7.86 11.32
N LYS A 127 7.71 -6.81 11.43
CA LYS A 127 7.41 -5.64 12.27
C LYS A 127 6.15 -4.88 11.83
N GLY A 128 5.90 -4.81 10.52
CA GLY A 128 4.67 -4.24 9.95
C GLY A 128 3.43 -5.00 10.43
N LYS A 129 3.49 -6.34 10.51
CA LYS A 129 2.42 -7.18 11.06
C LYS A 129 2.28 -7.07 12.58
N ALA A 130 3.38 -6.99 13.33
CA ALA A 130 3.36 -6.91 14.79
C ALA A 130 2.61 -5.66 15.30
N LYS A 131 2.66 -4.55 14.55
CA LYS A 131 1.94 -3.31 14.88
C LYS A 131 0.41 -3.40 14.69
N VAL A 132 -0.09 -4.44 14.02
CA VAL A 132 -1.54 -4.65 13.75
C VAL A 132 -2.22 -5.46 14.87
N TRP A 133 -1.45 -6.11 15.74
CA TRP A 133 -1.95 -6.98 16.82
C TRP A 133 -1.71 -6.44 18.23
N SER A 134 -1.15 -5.23 18.37
CA SER A 134 -1.06 -4.48 19.63
C SER A 134 -2.12 -3.39 19.66
#